data_AF-A0A2E5RD98-F1
#
_entry.id   AF-A0A2E5RD98-F1
#
_cell.length_a   1.000
_cell.length_b   1.000
_cell.length_c   1.000
_cell.angle_alpha   90.00
_cell.angle_beta   90.00
_cell.angle_gamma   90.00
#
_symmetry.space_group_name_H-M   'P 1'
#
loop_
_entity.id
_entity.type
_entity.pdbx_description
1 polymer ?
#
loop_
_entity_poly.entity_id
_entity_poly.type
_entity_poly.pdbx_seq_one_letter_code
_entity_poly.pdbx_strand_id
1 'polypeptide(L)'
;MSRTDGLDTQIWDDMLANANNALKEGDGSMARGLADSIIREITATEEAKSSMQRALRQRKTLRKRWEGHKKKDEWEERLQNILEDTKDGKWRLALEKMDQLTSDLAAMAAAEGDAKELLDFIEEEWKGLRNRLDSSGIGPGDEERKSCEASVSNAKDALDSGDVESCLISLGESDELIERLRRRV
;
A
#
# COMPACT_ATOMS: atom_id res chain seq x y z
N MET A 1 14.01 -28.22 -20.81
CA MET A 1 14.11 -27.45 -19.55
C MET A 1 13.62 -28.36 -18.45
N SER A 2 14.40 -28.50 -17.37
CA SER A 2 13.97 -29.22 -16.17
C SER A 2 12.69 -28.59 -15.64
N ARG A 3 11.82 -29.37 -15.00
CA ARG A 3 10.62 -28.86 -14.33
C ARG A 3 10.98 -27.85 -13.21
N THR A 4 12.22 -27.89 -12.73
CA THR A 4 12.77 -27.04 -11.67
C THR A 4 13.59 -25.84 -12.16
N ASP A 5 13.64 -25.58 -13.48
CA ASP A 5 14.52 -24.56 -14.04
C ASP A 5 14.09 -23.14 -13.58
N GLY A 6 14.99 -22.46 -12.85
CA GLY A 6 14.76 -21.14 -12.24
C GLY A 6 13.86 -21.14 -11.00
N LEU A 7 13.80 -22.25 -10.25
CA LEU A 7 13.12 -22.37 -8.95
C LEU A 7 14.17 -22.55 -7.84
N ASP A 8 13.93 -21.98 -6.66
CA ASP A 8 14.69 -22.31 -5.46
C ASP A 8 14.31 -23.73 -4.99
N THR A 9 15.25 -24.67 -5.09
CA THR A 9 15.00 -26.10 -4.83
C THR A 9 15.39 -26.55 -3.42
N GLN A 10 15.97 -25.68 -2.60
CA GLN A 10 16.57 -26.09 -1.32
C GLN A 10 15.56 -26.78 -0.40
N ILE A 11 14.34 -26.25 -0.35
CA ILE A 11 13.23 -26.84 0.43
C ILE A 11 12.89 -28.26 -0.07
N TRP A 12 12.92 -28.50 -1.38
CA TRP A 12 12.61 -29.81 -1.95
C TRP A 12 13.72 -30.81 -1.70
N ASP A 13 14.97 -30.38 -1.73
CA ASP A 13 16.12 -31.22 -1.43
C ASP A 13 16.06 -31.71 0.03
N ASP A 14 15.71 -30.85 0.98
CA ASP A 14 15.50 -31.20 2.39
C ASP A 14 14.32 -32.16 2.57
N MET A 15 13.19 -31.90 1.90
CA MET A 15 12.02 -32.79 1.94
C MET A 15 12.33 -34.16 1.33
N LEU A 16 13.12 -34.21 0.25
CA LEU A 16 13.55 -35.46 -0.39
C LEU A 16 14.49 -36.25 0.52
N ALA A 17 15.41 -35.57 1.20
CA ALA A 17 16.29 -36.20 2.19
C ALA A 17 15.48 -36.84 3.31
N ASN A 18 14.47 -36.14 3.84
CA ASN A 18 13.57 -36.67 4.86
C ASN A 18 12.74 -37.87 4.36
N ALA A 19 12.23 -37.80 3.12
CA ALA A 19 11.49 -38.90 2.52
C ALA A 19 12.36 -40.16 2.36
N ASN A 20 13.60 -39.98 1.94
CA ASN A 20 14.58 -41.07 1.82
C ASN A 20 14.95 -41.67 3.18
N ASN A 21 15.05 -40.86 4.22
CA ASN A 21 15.31 -41.36 5.58
C ASN A 21 14.13 -42.20 6.10
N ALA A 22 12.89 -41.72 5.93
CA ALA A 22 11.70 -42.47 6.28
C ALA A 22 11.62 -43.84 5.55
N LEU A 23 12.00 -43.89 4.27
CA LEU A 23 12.10 -45.17 3.54
C LEU A 23 13.15 -46.11 4.15
N LYS A 24 14.32 -45.60 4.52
CA LYS A 24 15.38 -46.40 5.16
C LYS A 24 14.97 -46.95 6.52
N GLU A 25 14.16 -46.20 7.26
CA GLU A 25 13.60 -46.59 8.56
C GLU A 25 12.39 -47.54 8.44
N GLY A 26 11.93 -47.83 7.23
CA GLY A 26 10.78 -48.69 6.96
C GLY A 26 9.42 -48.00 7.09
N ASP A 27 9.39 -46.67 7.29
CA ASP A 27 8.16 -45.89 7.33
C ASP A 27 7.75 -45.45 5.91
N GLY A 28 7.18 -46.39 5.17
CA GLY A 28 6.68 -46.14 3.82
C GLY A 28 5.52 -45.15 3.76
N SER A 29 4.74 -45.02 4.85
CA SER A 29 3.61 -44.07 4.91
C SER A 29 4.13 -42.63 5.00
N MET A 30 5.09 -42.37 5.88
CA MET A 30 5.72 -41.05 6.02
C MET A 30 6.47 -40.65 4.75
N ALA A 31 7.25 -41.56 4.18
CA ALA A 31 7.95 -41.32 2.92
C ALA A 31 6.99 -40.91 1.78
N ARG A 32 5.87 -41.61 1.65
CA ARG A 32 4.83 -41.28 0.66
C ARG A 32 4.21 -39.90 0.94
N GLY A 33 3.87 -39.61 2.19
CA GLY A 33 3.30 -38.32 2.57
C GLY A 33 4.23 -37.14 2.26
N LEU A 34 5.53 -37.31 2.49
CA LEU A 34 6.56 -36.32 2.13
C LEU A 34 6.69 -36.15 0.61
N ALA A 35 6.70 -37.24 -0.15
CA ALA A 35 6.73 -37.19 -1.62
C ALA A 35 5.48 -36.48 -2.19
N ASP A 36 4.29 -36.80 -1.68
CA ASP A 36 3.04 -36.13 -2.04
C ASP A 36 3.07 -34.63 -1.66
N SER A 37 3.77 -34.27 -0.58
CA SER A 37 3.98 -32.88 -0.19
C SER A 37 4.93 -32.15 -1.15
N ILE A 38 6.03 -32.77 -1.59
CA ILE A 38 6.96 -32.20 -2.57
C ILE A 38 6.23 -31.90 -3.89
N ILE A 39 5.41 -32.85 -4.37
CA ILE A 39 4.64 -32.66 -5.61
C ILE A 39 3.69 -31.46 -5.50
N ARG A 40 3.01 -31.32 -4.34
CA ARG A 40 2.14 -30.16 -4.06
C ARG A 40 2.93 -28.85 -4.04
N GLU A 41 4.08 -28.83 -3.39
CA GLU A 41 4.96 -27.66 -3.32
C GLU A 41 5.50 -27.22 -4.69
N ILE A 42 5.93 -28.17 -5.52
CA ILE A 42 6.36 -27.89 -6.90
C ILE A 42 5.20 -27.28 -7.69
N THR A 43 4.01 -27.89 -7.62
CA THR A 43 2.83 -27.42 -8.35
C THR A 43 2.44 -26.00 -7.91
N ALA A 44 2.39 -25.74 -6.59
CA ALA A 44 2.09 -24.41 -6.06
C ALA A 44 3.15 -23.37 -6.49
N THR A 45 4.42 -23.77 -6.59
CA THR A 45 5.50 -22.88 -7.05
C THR A 45 5.39 -22.57 -8.55
N GLU A 46 5.03 -23.56 -9.38
CA GLU A 46 4.77 -23.36 -10.82
C GLU A 46 3.60 -22.38 -11.04
N GLU A 47 2.51 -22.55 -10.27
CA GLU A 47 1.36 -21.64 -10.28
C GLU A 47 1.75 -20.23 -9.84
N ALA A 48 2.49 -20.11 -8.73
CA ALA A 48 2.97 -18.84 -8.20
C ALA A 48 3.87 -18.12 -9.22
N LYS A 49 4.76 -18.84 -9.91
CA LYS A 49 5.60 -18.30 -10.98
C LYS A 49 4.76 -17.71 -12.11
N SER A 50 3.76 -18.44 -12.60
CA SER A 50 2.85 -17.96 -13.67
C SER A 50 2.08 -16.70 -13.23
N SER A 51 1.54 -16.70 -12.00
CA SER A 51 0.82 -15.56 -11.43
C SER A 51 1.73 -14.34 -11.23
N MET A 52 2.92 -14.54 -10.67
CA MET A 52 3.91 -13.49 -10.47
C MET A 52 4.36 -12.87 -11.79
N GLN A 53 4.63 -13.69 -12.82
CA GLN A 53 4.96 -13.20 -14.16
C GLN A 53 3.83 -12.35 -14.77
N ARG A 54 2.56 -12.72 -14.54
CA ARG A 54 1.40 -11.90 -14.95
C ARG A 54 1.39 -10.57 -14.22
N ALA A 55 1.60 -10.56 -12.90
CA ALA A 55 1.66 -9.35 -12.09
C ALA A 55 2.79 -8.41 -12.55
N LEU A 56 3.98 -8.94 -12.83
CA LEU A 56 5.12 -8.16 -13.30
C LEU A 56 4.89 -7.48 -14.66
N ARG A 57 4.03 -8.03 -15.52
CA ARG A 57 3.62 -7.34 -16.77
C ARG A 57 2.85 -6.04 -16.48
N GLN A 58 2.21 -5.93 -15.32
CA GLN A 58 1.47 -4.74 -14.89
C GLN A 58 2.31 -3.78 -14.02
N ARG A 59 3.61 -4.04 -13.84
CA ARG A 59 4.50 -3.25 -12.98
C ARG A 59 4.50 -1.74 -13.30
N LYS A 60 4.40 -1.37 -14.59
CA LYS A 60 4.34 0.05 -14.98
C LYS A 60 3.07 0.72 -14.47
N THR A 61 1.93 0.03 -14.56
CA THR A 61 0.64 0.51 -14.03
C THR A 61 0.68 0.57 -12.51
N LEU A 62 1.33 -0.40 -11.87
CA LEU A 62 1.51 -0.44 -10.42
C LEU A 62 2.27 0.80 -9.93
N ARG A 63 3.42 1.13 -10.56
CA ARG A 63 4.22 2.33 -10.22
C ARG A 63 3.48 3.65 -10.34
N LYS A 64 2.50 3.75 -11.24
CA LYS A 64 1.68 4.96 -11.37
C LYS A 64 0.85 5.24 -10.11
N ARG A 65 0.57 4.23 -9.29
CA ARG A 65 -0.24 4.38 -8.06
C ARG A 65 0.45 5.16 -6.95
N TRP A 66 1.77 5.31 -6.99
CA TRP A 66 2.54 6.09 -6.01
C TRP A 66 3.44 7.14 -6.68
N GLU A 67 3.12 7.51 -7.92
CA GLU A 67 3.85 8.57 -8.62
C GLU A 67 3.53 9.92 -7.94
N GLY A 68 4.57 10.63 -7.49
CA GLY A 68 4.40 11.89 -6.76
C GLY A 68 4.05 11.74 -5.27
N HIS A 69 3.76 10.52 -4.81
CA HIS A 69 3.42 10.23 -3.42
C HIS A 69 4.63 10.41 -2.48
N LYS A 70 4.42 10.95 -1.28
CA LYS A 70 5.47 11.19 -0.26
C LYS A 70 6.25 9.92 0.11
N LYS A 71 5.55 8.78 0.18
CA LYS A 71 6.13 7.44 0.42
C LYS A 71 6.60 6.68 -0.83
N LYS A 72 6.81 7.38 -1.96
CA LYS A 72 7.21 6.77 -3.24
C LYS A 72 8.44 5.84 -3.10
N ASP A 73 9.43 6.25 -2.34
CA ASP A 73 10.68 5.49 -2.19
C ASP A 73 10.46 4.19 -1.41
N GLU A 74 9.61 4.21 -0.37
CA GLU A 74 9.22 3.00 0.37
C GLU A 74 8.50 1.99 -0.55
N TRP A 75 7.57 2.47 -1.39
CA TRP A 75 6.86 1.61 -2.35
C TRP A 75 7.79 1.03 -3.42
N GLU A 76 8.73 1.85 -3.90
CA GLU A 76 9.73 1.40 -4.86
C GLU A 76 10.68 0.37 -4.26
N GLU A 77 11.14 0.56 -3.02
CA GLU A 77 11.97 -0.40 -2.30
C GLU A 77 11.26 -1.76 -2.13
N ARG A 78 9.99 -1.74 -1.70
CA ARG A 78 9.17 -2.97 -1.61
C ARG A 78 9.08 -3.69 -2.95
N LEU A 79 8.88 -2.95 -4.04
CA LEU A 79 8.86 -3.52 -5.39
C LEU A 79 10.23 -4.08 -5.79
N GLN A 80 11.34 -3.43 -5.45
CA GLN A 80 12.68 -3.97 -5.71
C GLN A 80 12.94 -5.28 -4.97
N ASN A 81 12.57 -5.36 -3.69
CA ASN A 81 12.68 -6.60 -2.90
C ASN A 81 11.90 -7.76 -3.54
N ILE A 82 10.69 -7.49 -4.07
CA ILE A 82 9.91 -8.47 -4.82
C ILE A 82 10.63 -8.90 -6.11
N LEU A 83 11.26 -7.96 -6.82
CA LEU A 83 12.02 -8.27 -8.04
C LEU A 83 13.28 -9.08 -7.74
N GLU A 84 13.92 -8.87 -6.60
CA GLU A 84 15.05 -9.68 -6.12
C GLU A 84 14.61 -11.11 -5.77
N ASP A 85 13.54 -11.28 -4.98
CA ASP A 85 12.97 -12.61 -4.70
C ASP A 85 12.57 -13.35 -5.98
N THR A 86 12.06 -12.61 -6.98
CA THR A 86 11.75 -13.16 -8.31
C THR A 86 13.01 -13.66 -9.02
N LYS A 87 14.11 -12.91 -8.97
CA LYS A 87 15.39 -13.30 -9.59
C LYS A 87 16.00 -14.52 -8.89
N ASP A 88 15.84 -14.60 -7.58
CA ASP A 88 16.28 -15.73 -6.75
C ASP A 88 15.42 -16.99 -6.92
N GLY A 89 14.33 -16.92 -7.69
CA GLY A 89 13.42 -18.05 -7.90
C GLY A 89 12.50 -18.33 -6.70
N LYS A 90 12.38 -17.40 -5.76
CA LYS A 90 11.51 -17.47 -4.57
C LYS A 90 10.06 -17.06 -4.93
N TRP A 91 9.48 -17.72 -5.92
CA TRP A 91 8.23 -17.29 -6.56
C TRP A 91 7.03 -17.18 -5.62
N ARG A 92 6.90 -18.08 -4.64
CA ARG A 92 5.80 -18.04 -3.66
C ARG A 92 5.91 -16.82 -2.76
N LEU A 93 7.10 -16.56 -2.22
CA LEU A 93 7.39 -15.40 -1.38
C LEU A 93 7.20 -14.08 -2.15
N ALA A 94 7.71 -14.02 -3.39
CA ALA A 94 7.56 -12.85 -4.24
C ALA A 94 6.08 -12.55 -4.53
N LEU A 95 5.27 -13.58 -4.80
CA LEU A 95 3.84 -13.43 -5.04
C LEU A 95 3.09 -12.95 -3.80
N GLU A 96 3.35 -13.53 -2.64
CA GLU A 96 2.76 -13.09 -1.37
C GLU A 96 3.07 -11.61 -1.08
N LYS A 97 4.33 -11.21 -1.26
CA LYS A 97 4.74 -9.79 -1.12
C LYS A 97 4.07 -8.88 -2.15
N MET A 98 3.88 -9.34 -3.38
CA MET A 98 3.17 -8.59 -4.43
C MET A 98 1.67 -8.43 -4.12
N ASP A 99 1.04 -9.45 -3.57
CA ASP A 99 -0.36 -9.40 -3.12
C ASP A 99 -0.49 -8.41 -1.96
N GLN A 100 0.42 -8.47 -0.97
CA GLN A 100 0.47 -7.51 0.13
C GLN A 100 0.70 -6.07 -0.37
N LEU A 101 1.65 -5.87 -1.29
CA LEU A 101 1.90 -4.56 -1.91
C LEU A 101 0.64 -4.02 -2.59
N THR A 102 -0.07 -4.86 -3.33
CA THR A 102 -1.30 -4.47 -4.03
C THR A 102 -2.43 -4.15 -3.05
N SER A 103 -2.55 -4.91 -1.97
CA SER A 103 -3.53 -4.69 -0.90
C SER A 103 -3.27 -3.37 -0.17
N ASP A 104 -2.03 -3.11 0.24
CA ASP A 104 -1.68 -1.89 0.95
C ASP A 104 -1.88 -0.63 0.09
N LEU A 105 -1.59 -0.71 -1.21
CA LEU A 105 -1.87 0.38 -2.15
C LEU A 105 -3.38 0.64 -2.31
N ALA A 106 -4.21 -0.40 -2.21
CA ALA A 106 -5.67 -0.22 -2.23
C ALA A 106 -6.16 0.44 -0.93
N ALA A 107 -5.60 0.07 0.22
CA ALA A 107 -5.89 0.70 1.50
C ALA A 107 -5.46 2.18 1.52
N MET A 108 -4.28 2.49 0.97
CA MET A 108 -3.80 3.86 0.79
C MET A 108 -4.76 4.69 -0.07
N ALA A 109 -5.17 4.17 -1.23
CA ALA A 109 -6.09 4.87 -2.11
C ALA A 109 -7.47 5.11 -1.47
N ALA A 110 -7.94 4.18 -0.63
CA ALA A 110 -9.17 4.37 0.14
C ALA A 110 -9.01 5.51 1.16
N ALA A 111 -7.92 5.52 1.93
CA ALA A 111 -7.65 6.57 2.91
C ALA A 111 -7.48 7.96 2.27
N GLU A 112 -6.83 8.05 1.11
CA GLU A 112 -6.75 9.30 0.33
C GLU A 112 -8.13 9.75 -0.16
N GLY A 113 -8.98 8.80 -0.58
CA GLY A 113 -10.38 9.08 -0.95
C GLY A 113 -11.17 9.67 0.20
N ASP A 114 -11.13 9.04 1.37
CA ASP A 114 -11.83 9.51 2.57
C ASP A 114 -11.33 10.90 3.01
N ALA A 115 -10.01 11.13 2.99
CA ALA A 115 -9.41 12.43 3.32
C ALA A 115 -9.80 13.52 2.31
N LYS A 116 -9.94 13.15 1.03
CA LYS A 116 -10.42 14.06 -0.01
C LYS A 116 -11.87 14.50 0.23
N GLU A 117 -12.75 13.57 0.56
CA GLU A 117 -14.15 13.90 0.87
C GLU A 117 -14.24 14.88 2.04
N LEU A 118 -13.40 14.70 3.07
CA LEU A 118 -13.34 15.61 4.20
C LEU A 118 -12.78 16.99 3.82
N LEU A 119 -11.74 17.05 2.98
CA LEU A 119 -11.20 18.31 2.46
C LEU A 119 -12.23 19.05 1.63
N ASP A 120 -12.93 18.37 0.72
CA ASP A 120 -13.97 18.98 -0.13
C ASP A 120 -15.08 19.60 0.77
N PHE A 121 -15.49 18.90 1.83
CA PHE A 121 -16.44 19.43 2.82
C PHE A 121 -15.92 20.70 3.52
N ILE A 122 -14.68 20.66 4.02
CA ILE A 122 -14.08 21.81 4.71
C ILE A 122 -13.88 23.01 3.77
N GLU A 123 -13.48 22.78 2.51
CA GLU A 123 -13.36 23.84 1.50
C GLU A 123 -14.71 24.53 1.23
N GLU A 124 -15.81 23.76 1.16
CA GLU A 124 -17.17 24.29 1.01
C GLU A 124 -17.62 25.10 2.23
N GLU A 125 -17.46 24.55 3.43
CA GLU A 125 -17.80 25.22 4.69
C GLU A 125 -17.00 26.52 4.86
N TRP A 126 -15.72 26.49 4.51
CA TRP A 126 -14.84 27.67 4.58
C TRP A 126 -15.26 28.75 3.60
N LYS A 127 -15.57 28.37 2.35
CA LYS A 127 -16.06 29.31 1.33
C LYS A 127 -17.36 30.00 1.77
N GLY A 128 -18.29 29.26 2.36
CA GLY A 128 -19.53 29.82 2.90
C GLY A 128 -19.27 30.81 4.05
N LEU A 129 -18.42 30.43 5.00
CA LEU A 129 -18.08 31.27 6.14
C LEU A 129 -17.33 32.55 5.74
N ARG A 130 -16.42 32.47 4.77
CA ARG A 130 -15.66 33.61 4.25
C ARG A 130 -16.56 34.77 3.81
N ASN A 131 -17.65 34.46 3.09
CA ASN A 131 -18.63 35.46 2.65
C ASN A 131 -19.36 36.12 3.83
N ARG A 132 -19.66 35.35 4.89
CA ARG A 132 -20.28 35.88 6.11
C ARG A 132 -19.31 36.78 6.89
N LEU A 133 -18.05 36.38 7.01
CA LEU A 133 -17.00 37.20 7.63
C LEU A 133 -16.85 38.55 6.93
N ASP A 134 -16.82 38.56 5.60
CA ASP A 134 -16.77 39.80 4.81
C ASP A 134 -18.01 40.68 5.08
N SER A 135 -19.21 40.09 5.15
CA SER A 135 -20.45 40.82 5.43
C SER A 135 -20.51 41.41 6.84
N SER A 136 -19.84 40.77 7.81
CA SER A 136 -19.73 41.22 9.21
C SER A 136 -18.52 42.12 9.48
N GLY A 137 -17.78 42.52 8.43
CA GLY A 137 -16.63 43.43 8.53
C GLY A 137 -15.31 42.79 8.98
N ILE A 138 -15.24 41.45 9.04
CA ILE A 138 -14.02 40.69 9.37
C ILE A 138 -13.26 40.41 8.07
N GLY A 139 -12.41 41.36 7.68
CA GLY A 139 -11.66 41.29 6.42
C GLY A 139 -10.46 40.31 6.42
N PRO A 140 -9.77 40.16 5.29
CA PRO A 140 -8.62 39.25 5.11
C PRO A 140 -7.42 39.54 6.02
N GLY A 141 -7.37 40.71 6.66
CA GLY A 141 -6.34 41.08 7.61
C GLY A 141 -6.46 40.38 8.96
N ASP A 142 -7.61 39.76 9.26
CA ASP A 142 -7.86 39.05 10.50
C ASP A 142 -6.97 37.80 10.67
N GLU A 143 -6.33 37.67 11.82
CA GLU A 143 -5.33 36.60 12.06
C GLU A 143 -5.96 35.20 12.10
N GLU A 144 -7.16 35.04 12.67
CA GLU A 144 -7.84 33.75 12.69
C GLU A 144 -8.30 33.36 11.27
N ARG A 145 -8.79 34.33 10.48
CA ARG A 145 -9.11 34.11 9.07
C ARG A 145 -7.90 33.67 8.25
N LYS A 146 -6.76 34.33 8.41
CA LYS A 146 -5.51 33.92 7.73
C LYS A 146 -5.06 32.53 8.15
N SER A 147 -5.14 32.23 9.44
CA SER A 147 -4.78 30.92 9.98
C SER A 147 -5.67 29.83 9.40
N CYS A 148 -6.98 30.08 9.27
CA CYS A 148 -7.92 29.15 8.67
C CYS A 148 -7.65 28.94 7.17
N GLU A 149 -7.34 30.00 6.43
CA GLU A 149 -6.95 29.87 5.01
C GLU A 149 -5.68 29.04 4.86
N ALA A 150 -4.69 29.27 5.73
CA ALA A 150 -3.44 28.53 5.72
C ALA A 150 -3.64 27.06 6.06
N SER A 151 -4.45 26.72 7.08
CA SER A 151 -4.70 25.32 7.47
C SER A 151 -5.45 24.55 6.37
N VAL A 152 -6.43 25.18 5.71
CA VAL A 152 -7.13 24.57 4.55
C VAL A 152 -6.17 24.35 3.38
N SER A 153 -5.29 25.33 3.09
CA SER A 153 -4.27 25.19 2.05
C SER A 153 -3.26 24.08 2.38
N ASN A 154 -2.81 23.99 3.63
CA ASN A 154 -1.89 22.95 4.08
C ASN A 154 -2.52 21.55 3.95
N ALA A 155 -3.81 21.41 4.29
CA ALA A 155 -4.52 20.15 4.12
C ALA A 155 -4.52 19.70 2.65
N LYS A 156 -4.78 20.64 1.73
CA LYS A 156 -4.76 20.40 0.29
C LYS A 156 -3.38 19.99 -0.22
N ASP A 157 -2.34 20.74 0.13
CA ASP A 157 -0.97 20.45 -0.29
C ASP A 157 -0.50 19.08 0.25
N ALA A 158 -0.88 18.75 1.49
CA ALA A 158 -0.60 17.45 2.08
C ALA A 158 -1.30 16.33 1.31
N LEU A 159 -2.59 16.47 1.00
CA LEU A 159 -3.35 15.48 0.22
C LEU A 159 -2.78 15.28 -1.19
N ASP A 160 -2.43 16.37 -1.89
CA ASP A 160 -1.85 16.31 -3.24
C ASP A 160 -0.51 15.56 -3.28
N SER A 161 0.22 15.55 -2.16
CA SER A 161 1.45 14.78 -1.98
C SER A 161 1.23 13.34 -1.45
N GLY A 162 -0.02 12.95 -1.15
CA GLY A 162 -0.35 11.66 -0.52
C GLY A 162 -0.03 11.59 0.99
N ASP A 163 0.19 12.72 1.63
CA ASP A 163 0.46 12.81 3.07
C ASP A 163 -0.84 12.90 3.88
N VAL A 164 -1.60 11.80 3.88
CA VAL A 164 -2.93 11.73 4.51
C VAL A 164 -2.90 12.13 5.99
N GLU A 165 -1.86 11.76 6.72
CA GLU A 165 -1.71 12.11 8.15
C GLU A 165 -1.66 13.63 8.36
N SER A 166 -0.76 14.32 7.64
CA SER A 166 -0.66 15.78 7.71
C SER A 166 -1.92 16.49 7.19
N CYS A 167 -2.59 15.90 6.19
CA CYS A 167 -3.88 16.37 5.71
C CYS A 167 -4.92 16.35 6.83
N LEU A 168 -5.12 15.22 7.49
CA LEU A 168 -6.10 15.08 8.57
C LEU A 168 -5.80 15.99 9.78
N ILE A 169 -4.53 16.19 10.12
CA ILE A 169 -4.13 17.14 11.17
C ILE A 169 -4.56 18.57 10.78
N SER A 170 -4.24 18.99 9.55
CA SER A 170 -4.57 20.32 9.04
C SER A 170 -6.09 20.52 8.91
N LEU A 171 -6.84 19.47 8.59
CA LEU A 171 -8.31 19.50 8.56
C LEU A 171 -8.90 19.67 9.96
N GLY A 172 -8.35 18.98 10.98
CA GLY A 172 -8.75 19.19 12.37
C GLY A 172 -8.50 20.62 12.86
N GLU A 173 -7.34 21.19 12.53
CA GLU A 173 -7.05 22.61 12.83
C GLU A 173 -8.01 23.56 12.11
N SER A 174 -8.33 23.27 10.85
CA SER A 174 -9.27 24.05 10.05
C SER A 174 -10.67 24.04 10.65
N ASP A 175 -11.16 22.88 11.07
CA ASP A 175 -12.48 22.73 11.70
C ASP A 175 -12.59 23.56 12.99
N GLU A 176 -11.57 23.50 13.86
CA GLU A 176 -11.55 24.33 15.07
C GLU A 176 -11.57 25.83 14.77
N LEU A 177 -10.83 26.28 13.77
CA LEU A 177 -10.77 27.68 13.36
C LEU A 177 -12.09 28.14 12.73
N ILE A 178 -12.71 27.30 11.90
CA ILE A 178 -14.04 27.52 11.32
C ILE A 178 -15.07 27.72 12.44
N GLU A 179 -15.07 26.89 13.47
CA GLU A 179 -16.01 27.00 14.59
C GLU A 179 -15.78 28.26 15.44
N ARG A 180 -14.53 28.69 15.63
CA ARG A 180 -14.23 29.97 16.30
C ARG A 180 -14.71 31.17 15.49
N LEU A 181 -14.43 31.17 14.18
CA LEU A 181 -14.86 32.22 13.27
C LEU A 181 -16.39 32.29 13.13
N ARG A 182 -17.09 31.16 13.15
CA ARG A 182 -18.56 31.09 13.16
C ARG A 182 -19.20 31.82 14.33
N ARG A 183 -18.57 31.79 15.51
CA ARG A 183 -19.07 32.48 16.71
C ARG A 183 -18.91 34.00 16.64
N ARG A 184 -18.15 34.50 15.66
CA ARG A 184 -17.87 35.93 15.46
C ARG A 184 -18.80 36.57 14.42
N VAL A 185 -19.68 35.82 13.76
CA VAL A 185 -20.54 36.28 12.65
C VAL A 185 -22.02 36.00 12.83
#